data_AF-A0AB36TLS4-F1
#
_entry.id   AF-A0AB36TLS4-F1
#
_cell.length_a   1.000
_cell.length_b   1.000
_cell.length_c   1.000
_cell.angle_alpha   90.00
_cell.angle_beta   90.00
_cell.angle_gamma   90.00
#
_symmetry.space_group_name_H-M   'P 1'
#
loop_
_entity.id
_entity.type
_entity.pdbx_description
1 polymer ?
#
loop_
_entity_poly.entity_id
_entity_poly.type
_entity_poly.pdbx_seq_one_letter_code
_entity_poly.pdbx_strand_id
1 'polypeptide(L)'
;MLKKINRFMFALPTISFVFLILLGSFLFVLPLDLFLPEIQKNPITEAPLILQVLLGVLAAPIYETVVFQVFLFWLLSLIPYIKNRDYLIILIASIIFGLNHRYGITYIVGTTIIGLLYNYAYWVYKKKNEKYQVTMPAFGVVFLIHLLHNSIAFIASNL
;
A
#
# COMPACT_ATOMS: atom_id res chain seq x y z
N MET A 1 7.00 -21.96 3.49
CA MET A 1 5.71 -21.23 3.38
C MET A 1 5.80 -20.06 2.38
N LEU A 2 6.64 -19.04 2.62
CA LEU A 2 6.78 -17.85 1.75
C LEU A 2 6.97 -18.14 0.25
N LYS A 3 7.81 -19.12 -0.12
CA LYS A 3 8.01 -19.51 -1.53
C LYS A 3 6.71 -19.97 -2.21
N LYS A 4 5.81 -20.65 -1.48
CA LYS A 4 4.51 -21.11 -2.00
C LYS A 4 3.57 -19.92 -2.20
N ILE A 5 3.53 -19.01 -1.21
CA ILE A 5 2.74 -17.76 -1.29
C ILE A 5 3.20 -16.94 -2.50
N ASN A 6 4.50 -16.69 -2.66
CA ASN A 6 4.99 -15.97 -3.83
C ASN A 6 4.56 -16.66 -5.13
N ARG A 7 4.79 -17.97 -5.26
CA ARG A 7 4.42 -18.70 -6.48
C ARG A 7 2.94 -18.48 -6.83
N PHE A 8 2.07 -18.55 -5.83
CA PHE A 8 0.64 -18.25 -5.98
C PHE A 8 0.42 -16.80 -6.45
N MET A 9 0.98 -15.81 -5.75
CA MET A 9 0.84 -14.38 -6.09
C MET A 9 1.41 -14.02 -7.47
N PHE A 10 2.50 -14.66 -7.87
CA PHE A 10 3.09 -14.52 -9.20
C PHE A 10 2.21 -15.15 -10.30
N ALA A 11 1.47 -16.20 -10.00
CA ALA A 11 0.57 -16.86 -10.95
C ALA A 11 -0.80 -16.16 -11.09
N LEU A 12 -1.19 -15.31 -10.14
CA LEU A 12 -2.48 -14.63 -10.20
C LEU A 12 -2.60 -13.69 -11.40
N PRO A 13 -3.75 -13.70 -12.11
CA PRO A 13 -4.14 -12.63 -13.03
C PRO A 13 -4.22 -11.28 -12.31
N THR A 14 -4.01 -10.18 -13.06
CA THR A 14 -3.94 -8.84 -12.46
C THR A 14 -5.18 -8.46 -11.67
N ILE A 15 -6.37 -8.76 -12.18
CA ILE A 15 -7.62 -8.43 -11.49
C ILE A 15 -7.72 -9.18 -10.16
N SER A 16 -7.47 -10.49 -10.16
CA SER A 16 -7.50 -11.31 -8.95
C SER A 16 -6.43 -10.88 -7.93
N PHE A 17 -5.26 -10.50 -8.41
CA PHE A 17 -4.19 -9.97 -7.57
C PHE A 17 -4.60 -8.65 -6.90
N VAL A 18 -5.08 -7.69 -7.69
CA VAL A 18 -5.56 -6.38 -7.19
C VAL A 18 -6.66 -6.58 -6.16
N PHE A 19 -7.64 -7.43 -6.46
CA PHE A 19 -8.73 -7.74 -5.54
C PHE A 19 -8.23 -8.34 -4.22
N LEU A 20 -7.31 -9.30 -4.28
CA LEU A 20 -6.77 -9.96 -3.08
C LEU A 20 -5.99 -8.98 -2.19
N ILE A 21 -5.16 -8.11 -2.79
CA ILE A 21 -4.42 -7.09 -2.04
C ILE A 21 -5.39 -6.06 -1.45
N LEU A 22 -6.38 -5.61 -2.22
CA LEU A 22 -7.40 -4.67 -1.77
C LEU A 22 -8.19 -5.25 -0.59
N LEU A 23 -8.66 -6.49 -0.69
CA LEU A 23 -9.35 -7.18 0.40
C LEU A 23 -8.45 -7.30 1.64
N GLY A 24 -7.20 -7.72 1.47
CA GLY A 24 -6.23 -7.81 2.56
C GLY A 24 -5.98 -6.48 3.27
N SER A 25 -6.03 -5.35 2.55
CA SER A 25 -5.81 -4.02 3.12
C SER A 25 -6.87 -3.60 4.14
N PHE A 26 -8.09 -4.17 4.06
CA PHE A 26 -9.13 -3.99 5.07
C PHE A 26 -9.09 -5.09 6.13
N LEU A 27 -9.02 -6.36 5.72
CA LEU A 27 -9.11 -7.50 6.63
C LEU A 27 -7.99 -7.56 7.67
N PHE A 28 -6.76 -7.19 7.31
CA PHE A 28 -5.64 -7.23 8.26
C PHE A 28 -5.62 -6.06 9.24
N VAL A 29 -6.35 -4.98 8.94
CA VAL A 29 -6.42 -3.79 9.81
C VAL A 29 -7.62 -3.86 10.75
N LEU A 30 -8.72 -4.50 10.33
CA LEU A 30 -9.96 -4.62 11.12
C LEU A 30 -9.74 -5.09 12.58
N PRO A 31 -8.89 -6.09 12.87
CA PRO A 31 -8.69 -6.52 14.26
C PRO A 31 -7.99 -5.48 15.14
N LEU A 32 -7.32 -4.47 14.58
CA LEU A 32 -6.54 -3.50 15.37
C LEU A 32 -7.42 -2.68 16.31
N ASP A 33 -8.65 -2.38 15.90
CA ASP A 33 -9.61 -1.61 16.71
C ASP A 33 -10.03 -2.35 18.00
N LEU A 34 -9.80 -3.67 18.07
CA LEU A 34 -10.06 -4.48 19.27
C LEU A 34 -8.92 -4.38 20.30
N PHE A 35 -7.71 -3.98 19.88
CA PHE A 35 -6.51 -4.09 20.71
C PHE A 35 -5.76 -2.77 20.90
N LEU A 36 -6.03 -1.75 20.07
CA LEU A 36 -5.33 -0.48 20.07
C LEU A 36 -6.31 0.70 20.29
N PRO A 37 -5.81 1.88 20.70
CA PRO A 37 -6.64 3.06 20.90
C PRO A 37 -7.40 3.49 19.65
N GLU A 38 -8.44 4.31 19.81
CA GLU A 38 -9.16 4.86 18.67
C GLU A 38 -8.25 5.67 17.73
N ILE A 39 -8.56 5.59 16.43
CA ILE A 39 -7.87 6.36 15.40
C ILE A 39 -8.20 7.84 15.57
N GLN A 40 -7.18 8.70 15.54
CA GLN A 40 -7.40 10.14 15.62
C GLN A 40 -7.97 10.65 14.30
N LYS A 41 -8.83 11.65 14.38
CA LYS A 41 -9.49 12.23 13.20
C LYS A 41 -8.45 12.85 12.26
N ASN A 42 -8.47 12.43 10.99
CA ASN A 42 -7.63 13.03 9.96
C ASN A 42 -8.21 14.41 9.57
N PRO A 43 -7.43 15.51 9.59
CA PRO A 43 -7.92 16.85 9.24
C PRO A 43 -8.61 16.94 7.87
N ILE A 44 -8.24 16.07 6.92
CA ILE A 44 -8.88 16.06 5.60
C ILE A 44 -10.39 15.77 5.67
N THR A 45 -10.84 15.05 6.70
CA THR A 45 -12.26 14.72 6.90
C THR A 45 -13.13 15.95 7.20
N GLU A 46 -12.52 17.08 7.55
CA GLU A 46 -13.21 18.35 7.78
C GLU A 46 -13.21 19.26 6.54
N ALA A 47 -12.47 18.89 5.49
CA ALA A 47 -12.44 19.63 4.24
C ALA A 47 -13.74 19.39 3.42
N PRO A 48 -14.10 20.32 2.51
CA PRO A 48 -15.16 20.09 1.54
C PRO A 48 -15.00 18.75 0.80
N LEU A 49 -16.11 18.05 0.51
CA LEU A 49 -16.10 16.73 -0.14
C LEU A 49 -15.27 16.69 -1.41
N ILE A 50 -15.32 17.76 -2.22
CA ILE A 50 -14.52 17.86 -3.44
C ILE A 50 -13.01 17.82 -3.16
N LEU A 51 -12.55 18.45 -2.08
CA LEU A 51 -11.14 18.40 -1.67
C LEU A 51 -10.77 17.03 -1.10
N GLN A 52 -11.68 16.36 -0.39
CA GLN A 52 -11.44 14.99 0.08
C GLN A 52 -11.22 14.03 -1.09
N VAL A 53 -12.02 14.14 -2.15
CA VAL A 53 -11.85 13.33 -3.37
C VAL A 53 -10.57 13.70 -4.11
N LEU A 54 -10.35 14.99 -4.41
CA LEU A 54 -9.19 15.43 -5.18
C LEU A 54 -7.88 15.14 -4.47
N LEU A 55 -7.79 15.41 -3.17
CA LEU A 55 -6.56 15.25 -2.41
C LEU A 55 -6.42 13.85 -1.81
N GLY A 56 -7.45 13.33 -1.14
CA GLY A 56 -7.40 12.06 -0.43
C GLY A 56 -7.55 10.84 -1.34
N VAL A 57 -8.41 10.90 -2.35
CA VAL A 57 -8.66 9.75 -3.25
C VAL A 57 -7.74 9.77 -4.47
N LEU A 58 -7.46 10.93 -5.06
CA LEU A 58 -6.67 11.02 -6.29
C LEU A 58 -5.21 11.40 -6.05
N ALA A 59 -4.93 12.59 -5.51
CA ALA A 59 -3.57 13.12 -5.44
C ALA A 59 -2.68 12.35 -4.44
N ALA A 60 -3.21 12.02 -3.26
CA ALA A 60 -2.46 11.30 -2.23
C ALA A 60 -1.97 9.93 -2.72
N PRO A 61 -2.81 9.04 -3.32
CA PRO A 61 -2.31 7.78 -3.87
C PRO A 61 -1.22 7.93 -4.92
N ILE A 62 -1.26 8.96 -5.78
CA ILE A 62 -0.19 9.22 -6.75
C ILE A 62 1.10 9.57 -6.01
N TYR A 63 1.04 10.60 -5.15
CA TYR A 63 2.20 11.08 -4.38
C TYR A 63 2.81 9.96 -3.54
N GLU A 64 1.99 9.25 -2.78
CA GLU A 64 2.43 8.21 -1.86
C GLU A 64 3.02 7.01 -2.62
N THR A 65 2.39 6.58 -3.72
CA THR A 65 2.94 5.47 -4.52
C THR A 65 4.30 5.84 -5.11
N VAL A 66 4.47 7.08 -5.60
CA VAL A 66 5.76 7.56 -6.11
C VAL A 66 6.80 7.59 -4.99
N VAL A 67 6.48 8.16 -3.83
CA VAL A 67 7.46 8.34 -2.74
C VAL A 67 7.82 7.01 -2.07
N PHE A 68 6.82 6.24 -1.64
CA PHE A 68 7.04 5.12 -0.72
C PHE A 68 7.21 3.79 -1.42
N GLN A 69 6.59 3.57 -2.59
CA GLN A 69 6.74 2.32 -3.34
C GLN A 69 7.74 2.41 -4.49
N VAL A 70 7.86 3.56 -5.17
CA VAL A 70 8.83 3.72 -6.27
C VAL A 70 10.18 4.23 -5.76
N PHE A 71 10.21 5.47 -5.26
CA PHE A 71 11.44 6.17 -4.91
C PHE A 71 12.16 5.50 -3.74
N LEU A 72 11.46 5.21 -2.65
CA LEU A 72 12.06 4.59 -1.47
C LEU A 72 12.55 3.17 -1.75
N PHE A 73 11.79 2.38 -2.53
CA PHE A 73 12.22 1.05 -2.94
C PHE A 73 13.50 1.12 -3.79
N TRP A 74 13.55 2.05 -4.76
CA TRP A 74 14.74 2.30 -5.57
C TRP A 74 15.94 2.71 -4.70
N LEU A 75 15.77 3.70 -3.82
CA LEU A 75 16.81 4.20 -2.94
C LEU A 75 17.41 3.10 -2.06
N LEU A 76 16.57 2.29 -1.42
CA LEU A 76 17.01 1.16 -0.59
C LEU A 76 17.70 0.06 -1.41
N SER A 77 17.32 -0.09 -2.69
CA SER A 77 17.97 -1.02 -3.62
C SER A 77 19.37 -0.59 -4.05
N LEU A 78 19.79 0.66 -3.77
CA LEU A 78 21.15 1.13 -4.04
C LEU A 78 22.15 0.80 -2.92
N ILE A 79 21.66 0.49 -1.72
CA ILE A 79 22.50 0.27 -0.53
C ILE A 79 23.14 -1.13 -0.62
N PRO A 80 24.48 -1.28 -0.60
CA PRO A 80 25.16 -2.56 -0.84
C PRO A 80 24.70 -3.73 0.04
N TYR A 81 24.38 -3.46 1.31
CA TYR A 81 23.96 -4.47 2.29
C TYR A 81 22.46 -4.82 2.22
N ILE A 82 21.67 -4.03 1.50
CA ILE A 82 20.19 -4.14 1.43
C ILE A 82 19.73 -4.55 0.02
N LYS A 83 20.47 -4.19 -1.04
CA LYS A 83 20.06 -4.33 -2.45
C LYS A 83 19.55 -5.71 -2.90
N ASN A 84 19.97 -6.79 -2.22
CA ASN A 84 19.56 -8.16 -2.52
C ASN A 84 18.55 -8.74 -1.51
N ARG A 85 18.00 -7.90 -0.63
CA ARG A 85 17.10 -8.27 0.46
C ARG A 85 15.73 -7.65 0.25
N ASP A 86 15.02 -8.08 -0.79
CA ASP A 86 13.72 -7.53 -1.19
C ASP A 86 12.71 -7.43 -0.03
N TYR A 87 12.63 -8.44 0.84
CA TYR A 87 11.74 -8.40 2.01
C TYR A 87 12.14 -7.37 3.07
N LEU A 88 13.44 -7.11 3.20
CA LEU A 88 13.94 -6.06 4.09
C LEU A 88 13.60 -4.69 3.52
N ILE A 89 13.73 -4.51 2.20
CA ILE A 89 13.31 -3.27 1.51
C ILE A 89 11.81 -3.04 1.73
N ILE A 90 10.98 -4.06 1.50
CA ILE A 90 9.53 -4.00 1.73
C ILE A 90 9.24 -3.60 3.18
N LEU A 91 9.87 -4.26 4.16
CA LEU A 91 9.65 -3.97 5.57
C LEU A 91 10.01 -2.53 5.94
N ILE A 92 11.20 -2.07 5.55
CA ILE A 92 11.66 -0.70 5.86
C ILE A 92 10.76 0.34 5.19
N ALA A 93 10.44 0.16 3.91
CA ALA A 93 9.61 1.09 3.17
C ALA A 93 8.20 1.21 3.78
N SER A 94 7.63 0.09 4.25
CA SER A 94 6.31 0.07 4.89
C SER A 94 6.29 0.71 6.27
N ILE A 95 7.36 0.53 7.07
CA ILE A 95 7.49 1.22 8.36
C ILE A 95 7.58 2.73 8.13
N ILE A 96 8.38 3.18 7.15
CA ILE A 96 8.50 4.61 6.82
C ILE A 96 7.16 5.17 6.32
N PHE A 97 6.44 4.41 5.50
CA PHE A 97 5.08 4.76 5.06
C PHE A 97 4.15 4.96 6.26
N GLY A 98 4.08 4.02 7.20
CA GLY A 98 3.22 4.16 8.37
C GLY A 98 3.64 5.28 9.32
N LEU A 99 4.94 5.50 9.53
CA LEU A 99 5.45 6.62 10.35
C LEU A 99 5.14 8.00 9.76
N ASN A 100 4.84 8.09 8.47
CA ASN A 100 4.37 9.32 7.81
C ASN A 100 2.88 9.62 8.10
N HIS A 101 2.14 8.65 8.62
CA HIS A 101 0.69 8.72 8.86
C HIS A 101 0.39 8.97 10.35
N ARG A 102 0.64 10.19 10.82
CA ARG A 102 0.69 10.54 12.25
C ARG A 102 -0.67 10.82 12.90
N TYR A 103 -1.68 9.98 12.66
CA TYR A 103 -3.03 10.12 13.27
C TYR A 103 -3.27 9.10 14.40
N GLY A 104 -2.27 8.95 15.27
CA GLY A 104 -2.28 8.00 16.39
C GLY A 104 -1.61 6.66 16.07
N ILE A 105 -1.30 5.90 17.12
CA ILE A 105 -0.53 4.65 17.01
C ILE A 105 -1.25 3.58 16.19
N THR A 106 -2.58 3.47 16.35
CA THR A 106 -3.42 2.52 15.61
C THR A 106 -3.35 2.77 14.12
N TYR A 107 -3.41 4.06 13.72
CA TYR A 107 -3.30 4.44 12.33
C TYR A 107 -1.89 4.22 11.76
N ILE A 108 -0.84 4.50 12.54
CA ILE A 108 0.56 4.20 12.15
C ILE A 108 0.75 2.69 11.92
N VAL A 109 0.23 1.85 12.82
CA VAL A 109 0.33 0.38 12.71
C VAL A 109 -0.51 -0.11 11.52
N GLY A 110 -1.75 0.34 11.39
CA GLY A 110 -2.63 -0.03 10.28
C GLY A 110 -2.06 0.36 8.92
N THR A 111 -1.59 1.59 8.78
CA THR A 111 -0.94 2.06 7.55
C THR A 111 0.39 1.36 7.29
N THR A 112 1.15 0.96 8.32
CA THR A 112 2.33 0.09 8.14
C THR A 112 1.94 -1.27 7.53
N ILE A 113 0.87 -1.89 8.02
CA ILE A 113 0.36 -3.17 7.48
C ILE A 113 -0.12 -3.01 6.04
N ILE A 114 -0.89 -1.96 5.74
CA ILE A 114 -1.31 -1.62 4.37
C ILE A 114 -0.08 -1.38 3.49
N GLY A 115 0.91 -0.63 3.99
CA GLY A 115 2.18 -0.39 3.33
C GLY A 115 2.92 -1.68 2.99
N LEU A 116 2.92 -2.69 3.87
CA LEU A 116 3.50 -4.02 3.59
C LEU A 116 2.85 -4.66 2.37
N LEU A 117 1.52 -4.57 2.26
CA LEU A 117 0.79 -5.09 1.10
C LEU A 117 1.13 -4.31 -0.17
N TYR A 118 1.21 -2.98 -0.10
CA TYR A 118 1.50 -2.13 -1.27
C TYR A 118 2.94 -2.30 -1.75
N ASN A 119 3.92 -2.32 -0.85
CA ASN A 119 5.32 -2.56 -1.19
C ASN A 119 5.54 -4.00 -1.71
N TYR A 120 4.83 -4.99 -1.17
CA TYR A 120 4.84 -6.34 -1.73
C TYR A 120 4.23 -6.38 -3.13
N ALA A 121 3.09 -5.70 -3.35
CA ALA A 121 2.46 -5.59 -4.65
C ALA A 121 3.38 -4.93 -5.70
N TYR A 122 4.04 -3.84 -5.31
CA TYR A 122 5.06 -3.19 -6.14
C TYR A 122 6.18 -4.15 -6.52
N TRP A 123 6.76 -4.87 -5.55
CA TRP A 123 7.83 -5.82 -5.81
C TRP A 123 7.40 -6.97 -6.74
N VAL A 124 6.23 -7.58 -6.50
CA VAL A 124 5.71 -8.66 -7.36
C VAL A 124 5.58 -8.16 -8.80
N TYR A 125 4.95 -7.00 -9.01
CA TYR A 125 4.76 -6.49 -10.36
C TYR A 125 6.05 -6.00 -11.00
N LYS A 126 6.96 -5.40 -10.24
CA LYS A 126 8.30 -5.06 -10.75
C LYS A 126 8.99 -6.31 -11.30
N LYS A 127 8.92 -7.43 -10.59
CA LYS A 127 9.45 -8.73 -11.04
C LYS A 127 8.69 -9.33 -12.22
N LYS A 128 7.36 -9.17 -12.29
CA LYS A 128 6.57 -9.60 -13.47
C LYS A 128 6.90 -8.76 -14.71
N ASN A 129 7.05 -7.44 -14.56
CA ASN A 129 7.41 -6.53 -15.63
C ASN A 129 8.83 -6.81 -16.16
N GLU A 130 9.81 -7.05 -15.27
CA GLU A 130 11.18 -7.46 -15.63
C GLU A 130 11.23 -8.74 -16.48
N LYS A 131 10.23 -9.63 -16.31
CA LYS A 131 10.10 -10.89 -17.06
C LYS A 131 9.17 -10.81 -18.27
N TYR A 132 8.69 -9.61 -18.63
CA TYR A 132 7.68 -9.39 -19.67
C TYR A 132 6.39 -10.20 -19.50
N GLN A 133 6.04 -10.58 -18.26
CA GLN A 133 4.88 -11.44 -17.98
C GLN A 133 3.54 -10.68 -17.93
N VAL A 134 3.58 -9.36 -17.79
CA VAL A 134 2.39 -8.50 -17.68
C VAL A 134 2.63 -7.13 -18.30
N THR A 135 1.56 -6.53 -18.84
CA THR A 135 1.58 -5.21 -19.50
C THR A 135 1.41 -4.05 -18.51
N MET A 136 0.67 -4.24 -17.42
CA MET A 136 0.42 -3.19 -16.45
C MET A 136 1.69 -2.93 -15.61
N PRO A 137 2.18 -1.68 -15.52
CA PRO A 137 3.37 -1.36 -14.74
C PRO A 137 3.11 -1.48 -13.24
N ALA A 138 4.15 -1.82 -12.47
CA ALA A 138 4.09 -1.95 -11.02
C ALA A 138 3.49 -0.72 -10.31
N PHE A 139 3.86 0.48 -10.76
CA PHE A 139 3.25 1.73 -10.30
C PHE A 139 1.72 1.72 -10.51
N GLY A 140 1.27 1.39 -11.72
CA GLY A 140 -0.15 1.40 -12.07
C GLY A 140 -0.97 0.41 -11.23
N VAL A 141 -0.41 -0.77 -10.93
CA VAL A 141 -1.09 -1.75 -10.07
C VAL A 141 -1.26 -1.22 -8.66
N VAL A 142 -0.20 -0.70 -8.05
CA VAL A 142 -0.29 -0.17 -6.67
C VAL A 142 -1.16 1.06 -6.61
N PHE A 143 -1.02 1.99 -7.56
CA PHE A 143 -1.87 3.17 -7.65
C PHE A 143 -3.35 2.78 -7.76
N LEU A 144 -3.70 1.79 -8.59
CA LEU A 144 -5.08 1.30 -8.69
C LEU A 144 -5.59 0.71 -7.38
N ILE A 145 -4.79 -0.13 -6.70
CA ILE A 145 -5.15 -0.68 -5.39
C ILE A 145 -5.41 0.44 -4.38
N HIS A 146 -4.52 1.44 -4.36
CA HIS A 146 -4.55 2.54 -3.41
C HIS A 146 -5.73 3.50 -3.66
N LEU A 147 -5.99 3.82 -4.94
CA LEU A 147 -7.16 4.56 -5.39
C LEU A 147 -8.45 3.88 -4.94
N LEU A 148 -8.56 2.56 -5.16
CA LEU A 148 -9.74 1.78 -4.78
C LEU A 148 -9.91 1.71 -3.26
N HIS A 149 -8.83 1.52 -2.50
CA HIS A 149 -8.86 1.53 -1.04
C HIS A 149 -9.40 2.87 -0.52
N ASN A 150 -8.84 3.99 -0.99
CA ASN A 150 -9.25 5.32 -0.54
C ASN A 150 -10.67 5.66 -0.99
N SER A 151 -11.09 5.20 -2.17
CA SER A 151 -12.47 5.36 -2.65
C SER A 151 -13.46 4.64 -1.75
N ILE A 152 -13.17 3.38 -1.38
CA ILE A 152 -14.03 2.59 -0.49
C ILE A 152 -14.07 3.22 0.91
N ALA A 153 -12.91 3.63 1.45
CA ALA A 153 -12.84 4.27 2.76
C ALA A 153 -13.63 5.60 2.78
N PHE A 154 -13.50 6.41 1.73
CA PHE A 154 -14.26 7.66 1.57
C PHE A 154 -15.76 7.42 1.47
N ILE A 155 -16.20 6.43 0.68
CA ILE A 155 -17.63 6.10 0.59
C ILE A 155 -18.14 5.62 1.95
N ALA A 156 -17.41 4.72 2.62
CA ALA A 156 -17.81 4.19 3.93
C ALA A 156 -17.89 5.27 5.02
N SER A 157 -17.05 6.31 4.97
CA SER A 157 -17.11 7.43 5.92
C SER A 157 -18.24 8.43 5.64
N ASN A 158 -18.94 8.32 4.51
CA ASN A 158 -20.00 9.23 4.07
C ASN A 158 -21.36 8.53 3.85
N LEU A 159 -21.48 7.26 4.25
CA LEU A 159 -22.73 6.51 4.35
C LEU A 159 -23.32 6.64 5.76
#